data_AF-A0A2V5ZIR2-F1
#
_entry.id   AF-A0A2V5ZIR2-F1
#
_cell.length_a   1.000
_cell.length_b   1.000
_cell.length_c   1.000
_cell.angle_alpha   90.00
_cell.angle_beta   90.00
_cell.angle_gamma   90.00
#
_symmetry.space_group_name_H-M   'P 1'
#
loop_
_entity.id
_entity.type
_entity.pdbx_description
1 polymer ?
#
loop_
_entity_poly.entity_id
_entity_poly.type
_entity_poly.pdbx_seq_one_letter_code
_entity_poly.pdbx_strand_id
1 'polypeptide(L)'
;SQNNDNNAWMTQLLGFGTGTVNFFGRYAYIGEGKEGLHAVVWTEADEPQAVIGSHLQSIAYPADYKKHLDNGSLLTEAYEHSGHDIQDIWLRGEYLYTANGPGGFEVFDVANIDQKAFSERIVSSPVSPLGQRTRIHTKFATSIALPSTLALDPARQHLPENEEQPIDLFYAYVFISDREEGLVISNVATLVDGNPDNNFLKEGETLRFNPNGALAGATFVAATGHRLYMTTPRGLFVVDVSDAAHPQIVGELTNGFLRNPRSIAIQFRYGFITDDDGLKIVDLTEPTRPIPLPRSTLRLNHAGRLYVARTYAYVANGPEGLAIVDVENPERPRLDQMFNAGGALNDTRAVQIGSVSASEFALVADGRNGLRVVQLISPDTVPGAQGFSPRPNPKLIATYPAKGETICVSRGLERDRVVDETGGQTVVFGRRGARPFHLDEMDRFYRRSTSDEGKNVVSKSDLYFVEDVTMSGGVLTTKNGEVLTPLPTPTPAPQPMMSPTEPEVEPSVIPTPK
;
A
#
# COMPACT_ATOMS: atom_id res chain seq x y z
N SER A 1 6.90 7.01 -21.70
CA SER A 1 7.63 6.14 -22.64
C SER A 1 7.08 6.32 -24.06
N GLN A 2 7.69 5.70 -25.08
CA GLN A 2 7.24 5.77 -26.49
C GLN A 2 5.80 5.28 -26.69
N ASN A 3 5.33 4.37 -25.84
CA ASN A 3 4.01 3.74 -25.95
C ASN A 3 3.00 4.26 -24.92
N ASN A 4 3.31 5.36 -24.21
CA ASN A 4 2.52 5.88 -23.09
C ASN A 4 2.20 4.79 -22.06
N ASP A 5 3.19 4.01 -21.64
CA ASP A 5 2.97 2.99 -20.63
C ASP A 5 2.67 3.61 -19.24
N ASN A 6 2.26 2.75 -18.30
CA ASN A 6 1.92 3.10 -16.94
C ASN A 6 3.13 3.42 -16.05
N ASN A 7 4.35 3.40 -16.62
CA ASN A 7 5.61 3.69 -15.96
C ASN A 7 5.91 2.77 -14.77
N ALA A 8 5.46 1.50 -14.79
CA ALA A 8 5.79 0.52 -13.76
C ALA A 8 7.31 0.36 -13.57
N TRP A 9 8.10 0.42 -14.66
CA TRP A 9 9.57 0.36 -14.59
C TRP A 9 10.16 1.57 -13.87
N MET A 10 9.69 2.78 -14.18
CA MET A 10 10.12 3.99 -13.47
C MET A 10 9.70 3.97 -12.01
N THR A 11 8.50 3.47 -11.73
CA THR A 11 8.00 3.29 -10.35
C THR A 11 8.95 2.42 -9.53
N GLN A 12 9.37 1.28 -10.09
CA GLN A 12 10.31 0.38 -9.43
C GLN A 12 11.72 0.97 -9.36
N LEU A 13 12.19 1.63 -10.42
CA LEU A 13 13.51 2.25 -10.48
C LEU A 13 13.68 3.35 -9.42
N LEU A 14 12.64 4.17 -9.23
CA LEU A 14 12.63 5.26 -8.26
C LEU A 14 12.32 4.79 -6.84
N GLY A 15 11.92 3.52 -6.65
CA GLY A 15 11.70 2.95 -5.33
C GLY A 15 10.35 3.27 -4.69
N PHE A 16 9.35 3.70 -5.48
CA PHE A 16 7.97 3.93 -4.99
C PHE A 16 7.21 2.63 -4.70
N GLY A 17 7.75 1.50 -5.14
CA GLY A 17 7.11 0.19 -5.07
C GLY A 17 6.04 0.00 -6.13
N THR A 18 5.89 -1.23 -6.60
CA THR A 18 4.90 -1.63 -7.61
C THR A 18 3.85 -2.55 -7.03
N GLY A 19 3.87 -2.76 -5.71
CA GLY A 19 2.92 -3.60 -4.97
C GLY A 19 3.00 -5.09 -5.29
N THR A 20 3.90 -5.52 -6.17
CA THR A 20 3.96 -6.90 -6.67
C THR A 20 4.65 -7.84 -5.69
N VAL A 21 5.69 -7.35 -5.03
CA VAL A 21 6.49 -8.14 -4.08
C VAL A 21 6.14 -7.87 -2.61
N ASN A 22 4.93 -7.34 -2.38
CA ASN A 22 4.43 -7.15 -1.03
C ASN A 22 4.35 -8.51 -0.32
N PHE A 23 4.63 -8.51 0.97
CA PHE A 23 4.69 -9.74 1.75
C PHE A 23 3.55 -9.80 2.74
N PHE A 24 2.69 -10.80 2.58
CA PHE A 24 1.79 -11.20 3.66
C PHE A 24 2.55 -12.21 4.51
N GLY A 25 2.62 -11.97 5.81
CA GLY A 25 3.17 -12.95 6.75
C GLY A 25 2.28 -14.19 6.86
N ARG A 26 2.46 -14.97 7.92
CA ARG A 26 1.67 -16.19 8.17
C ARG A 26 0.15 -15.99 8.18
N TYR A 27 -0.29 -14.79 8.53
CA TYR A 27 -1.69 -14.44 8.71
C TYR A 27 -2.19 -13.52 7.60
N ALA A 28 -3.28 -13.92 6.96
CA ALA A 28 -4.12 -13.06 6.15
C ALA A 28 -5.22 -12.48 7.05
N TYR A 29 -5.17 -11.17 7.29
CA TYR A 29 -6.21 -10.49 8.09
C TYR A 29 -7.38 -10.09 7.19
N ILE A 30 -8.57 -10.54 7.54
CA ILE A 30 -9.80 -10.27 6.80
C ILE A 30 -10.85 -9.61 7.70
N GLY A 31 -11.67 -8.75 7.10
CA GLY A 31 -12.82 -8.12 7.76
C GLY A 31 -14.12 -8.74 7.26
N GLU A 32 -14.97 -9.16 8.20
CA GLU A 32 -16.26 -9.82 7.95
C GLU A 32 -17.44 -8.88 8.19
N GLY A 33 -17.25 -7.58 7.94
CA GLY A 33 -18.24 -6.55 8.21
C GLY A 33 -18.73 -6.64 9.65
N LYS A 34 -20.00 -7.02 9.83
CA LYS A 34 -20.67 -7.06 11.15
C LYS A 34 -20.15 -8.13 12.09
N GLU A 35 -19.49 -9.17 11.58
CA GLU A 35 -19.03 -10.30 12.40
C GLU A 35 -17.61 -10.09 12.97
N GLY A 36 -16.90 -9.03 12.56
CA GLY A 36 -15.58 -8.69 13.07
C GLY A 36 -14.45 -8.99 12.10
N LEU A 37 -13.33 -9.51 12.60
CA LEU A 37 -12.13 -9.82 11.83
C LEU A 37 -11.58 -11.20 12.15
N HIS A 38 -10.86 -11.77 11.19
CA HIS A 38 -10.17 -13.04 11.31
C HIS A 38 -8.71 -12.90 10.86
N ALA A 39 -7.79 -13.48 11.63
CA ALA A 39 -6.42 -13.76 11.22
C ALA A 39 -6.35 -15.19 10.69
N VAL A 40 -6.46 -15.37 9.38
CA VAL A 40 -6.49 -16.68 8.73
C VAL A 40 -5.07 -17.18 8.48
N VAL A 41 -4.77 -18.41 8.91
CA VAL A 41 -3.50 -19.06 8.60
C VAL A 41 -3.56 -19.58 7.16
N TRP A 42 -2.72 -19.03 6.29
CA TRP A 42 -2.71 -19.33 4.86
C TRP A 42 -1.35 -19.84 4.35
N THR A 43 -0.35 -19.90 5.22
CA THR A 43 0.98 -20.47 4.95
C THR A 43 1.35 -21.51 6.00
N GLU A 44 2.35 -22.33 5.69
CA GLU A 44 3.05 -23.16 6.67
C GLU A 44 3.70 -22.32 7.77
N ALA A 45 3.89 -22.94 8.94
CA ALA A 45 4.52 -22.29 10.08
C ALA A 45 6.05 -22.26 9.98
N ASP A 46 6.63 -23.33 9.45
CA ASP A 46 8.08 -23.53 9.36
C ASP A 46 8.66 -22.97 8.05
N GLU A 47 9.98 -22.76 8.03
CA GLU A 47 10.70 -22.38 6.82
C GLU A 47 11.00 -23.60 5.92
N PRO A 48 10.81 -23.52 4.59
CA PRO A 48 10.34 -22.34 3.86
C PRO A 48 8.84 -22.08 4.08
N GLN A 49 8.46 -20.84 4.44
CA GLN A 49 7.06 -20.46 4.70
C GLN A 49 6.19 -20.52 3.44
N ALA A 50 5.77 -21.73 3.05
CA ALA A 50 5.05 -22.00 1.81
C ALA A 50 3.55 -21.69 1.96
N VAL A 51 2.94 -21.10 0.94
CA VAL A 51 1.49 -20.89 0.90
C VAL A 51 0.77 -22.24 0.80
N ILE A 52 -0.26 -22.44 1.63
CA ILE A 52 -1.03 -23.69 1.65
C ILE A 52 -1.79 -23.85 0.31
N GLY A 53 -1.64 -25.01 -0.33
CA GLY A 53 -2.13 -25.34 -1.66
C GLY A 53 -1.21 -24.93 -2.82
N SER A 54 -0.08 -24.27 -2.56
CA SER A 54 0.80 -23.75 -3.60
C SER A 54 1.76 -24.79 -4.18
N HIS A 55 2.37 -24.44 -5.31
CA HIS A 55 3.45 -25.22 -5.91
C HIS A 55 4.62 -25.47 -4.92
N LEU A 56 5.04 -24.44 -4.18
CA LEU A 56 6.14 -24.56 -3.22
C LEU A 56 5.80 -25.55 -2.10
N GLN A 57 4.58 -25.52 -1.58
CA GLN A 57 4.14 -26.47 -0.54
C GLN A 57 4.16 -27.91 -1.07
N SER A 58 3.77 -28.14 -2.33
CA SER A 58 3.79 -29.49 -2.93
C SER A 58 5.19 -30.11 -2.98
N ILE A 59 6.24 -29.28 -3.00
CA ILE A 59 7.64 -29.71 -3.01
C ILE A 59 8.19 -29.81 -1.59
N ALA A 60 8.01 -28.77 -0.78
CA ALA A 60 8.63 -28.66 0.54
C ALA A 60 7.88 -29.46 1.62
N TYR A 61 6.54 -29.56 1.51
CA TYR A 61 5.65 -30.22 2.49
C TYR A 61 4.67 -31.15 1.78
N PRO A 62 5.13 -32.22 1.11
CA PRO A 62 4.27 -33.07 0.28
C PRO A 62 3.16 -33.79 1.08
N ALA A 63 3.39 -34.08 2.36
CA ALA A 63 2.40 -34.68 3.24
C ALA A 63 1.26 -33.70 3.58
N ASP A 64 1.60 -32.47 3.98
CA ASP A 64 0.64 -31.42 4.32
C ASP A 64 -0.10 -30.91 3.08
N TYR A 65 0.58 -30.82 1.95
CA TYR A 65 -0.04 -30.55 0.66
C TYR A 65 -1.12 -31.60 0.33
N LYS A 66 -0.81 -32.89 0.50
CA LYS A 66 -1.79 -33.96 0.28
C LYS A 66 -2.96 -33.85 1.25
N LYS A 67 -2.70 -33.59 2.54
CA LYS A 67 -3.74 -33.38 3.55
C LYS A 67 -4.67 -32.22 3.20
N HIS A 68 -4.12 -31.12 2.69
CA HIS A 68 -4.89 -29.96 2.22
C HIS A 68 -5.80 -30.33 1.04
N LEU A 69 -5.29 -31.10 0.06
CA LEU A 69 -6.11 -31.59 -1.06
C LEU A 69 -7.21 -32.56 -0.60
N ASP A 70 -6.88 -33.50 0.29
CA ASP A 70 -7.83 -34.47 0.84
C ASP A 70 -8.94 -33.77 1.66
N ASN A 71 -8.67 -32.59 2.22
CA ASN A 71 -9.63 -31.72 2.92
C ASN A 71 -10.41 -30.76 1.97
N GLY A 72 -10.35 -30.98 0.66
CA GLY A 72 -11.07 -30.14 -0.31
C GLY A 72 -10.51 -28.72 -0.43
N SER A 73 -9.21 -28.54 -0.16
CA SER A 73 -8.51 -27.26 -0.24
C SER A 73 -9.04 -26.19 0.74
N LEU A 74 -9.55 -26.62 1.90
CA LEU A 74 -10.01 -25.73 2.96
C LEU A 74 -8.89 -25.37 3.95
N LEU A 75 -8.75 -24.08 4.23
CA LEU A 75 -7.99 -23.56 5.37
C LEU A 75 -8.84 -23.71 6.62
N THR A 76 -8.28 -24.32 7.67
CA THR A 76 -9.04 -24.68 8.88
C THR A 76 -8.65 -23.89 10.12
N GLU A 77 -7.54 -23.16 10.07
CA GLU A 77 -7.01 -22.43 11.23
C GLU A 77 -7.15 -20.93 11.01
N ALA A 78 -7.85 -20.27 11.94
CA ALA A 78 -7.98 -18.83 12.00
C ALA A 78 -8.27 -18.41 13.44
N TYR A 79 -7.91 -17.16 13.76
CA TYR A 79 -8.19 -16.54 15.05
C TYR A 79 -9.15 -15.37 14.83
N GLU A 80 -10.27 -15.37 15.54
CA GLU A 80 -11.35 -14.40 15.35
C GLU A 80 -11.38 -13.37 16.46
N HIS A 81 -11.82 -12.16 16.13
CA HIS A 81 -12.17 -11.14 17.12
C HIS A 81 -13.41 -10.40 16.65
N SER A 82 -14.39 -10.25 17.55
CA SER A 82 -15.61 -9.51 17.25
C SER A 82 -15.30 -8.06 16.90
N GLY A 83 -16.04 -7.49 15.96
CA GLY A 83 -15.90 -6.10 15.57
C GLY A 83 -17.23 -5.51 15.15
N HIS A 84 -17.29 -4.19 15.04
CA HIS A 84 -18.52 -3.49 14.73
C HIS A 84 -18.53 -3.03 13.27
N ASP A 85 -18.87 -3.89 12.31
CA ASP A 85 -19.01 -3.49 10.91
C ASP A 85 -17.69 -3.06 10.23
N ILE A 86 -16.66 -3.91 10.30
CA ILE A 86 -15.31 -3.64 9.78
C ILE A 86 -15.32 -3.48 8.27
N GLN A 87 -15.21 -2.24 7.80
CA GLN A 87 -15.18 -1.81 6.41
C GLN A 87 -13.80 -1.97 5.75
N ASP A 88 -12.71 -1.75 6.49
CA ASP A 88 -11.35 -1.78 5.96
C ASP A 88 -10.34 -2.14 7.05
N ILE A 89 -9.23 -2.78 6.65
CA ILE A 89 -8.21 -3.30 7.56
C ILE A 89 -6.82 -3.07 6.98
N TRP A 90 -5.89 -2.60 7.82
CA TRP A 90 -4.48 -2.48 7.48
C TRP A 90 -3.59 -2.97 8.62
N LEU A 91 -2.64 -3.85 8.31
CA LEU A 91 -1.57 -4.24 9.21
C LEU A 91 -0.40 -3.24 9.08
N ARG A 92 0.09 -2.73 10.21
CA ARG A 92 1.36 -2.00 10.30
C ARG A 92 2.11 -2.43 11.56
N GLY A 93 3.22 -3.12 11.36
CA GLY A 93 3.99 -3.72 12.46
C GLY A 93 3.15 -4.71 13.24
N GLU A 94 3.02 -4.48 14.54
CA GLU A 94 2.31 -5.33 15.50
C GLU A 94 0.81 -5.00 15.64
N TYR A 95 0.33 -4.01 14.88
CA TYR A 95 -1.00 -3.44 15.07
C TYR A 95 -1.85 -3.53 13.80
N LEU A 96 -3.12 -3.87 14.00
CA LEU A 96 -4.14 -3.97 12.97
C LEU A 96 -5.12 -2.81 13.10
N TYR A 97 -5.10 -1.92 12.12
CA TYR A 97 -5.88 -0.69 12.06
C TYR A 97 -7.17 -0.96 11.31
N THR A 98 -8.30 -0.51 11.83
CA THR A 98 -9.62 -0.85 11.27
C THR A 98 -10.55 0.35 11.16
N ALA A 99 -11.25 0.46 10.03
CA ALA A 99 -12.41 1.32 9.87
C ALA A 99 -13.66 0.48 10.11
N ASN A 100 -14.42 0.79 11.15
CA ASN A 100 -15.50 -0.05 11.68
C ASN A 100 -16.87 0.58 11.46
N GLY A 101 -17.17 1.16 10.29
CA GLY A 101 -18.49 1.71 10.00
C GLY A 101 -19.01 2.57 11.17
N PRO A 102 -20.23 2.31 11.71
CA PRO A 102 -20.76 3.00 12.89
C PRO A 102 -19.97 2.82 14.19
N GLY A 103 -19.12 1.79 14.27
CA GLY A 103 -18.17 1.55 15.36
C GLY A 103 -16.95 2.50 15.37
N GLY A 104 -16.74 3.29 14.32
CA GLY A 104 -15.66 4.28 14.26
C GLY A 104 -14.30 3.67 13.89
N PHE A 105 -13.21 4.18 14.46
CA PHE A 105 -11.87 3.70 14.18
C PHE A 105 -11.27 2.99 15.39
N GLU A 106 -10.67 1.81 15.19
CA GLU A 106 -10.07 1.01 16.27
C GLU A 106 -8.79 0.32 15.79
N VAL A 107 -7.83 0.16 16.71
CA VAL A 107 -6.59 -0.58 16.45
C VAL A 107 -6.47 -1.75 17.42
N PHE A 108 -6.17 -2.92 16.87
CA PHE A 108 -5.96 -4.16 17.61
C PHE A 108 -4.48 -4.54 17.64
N ASP A 109 -4.00 -5.01 18.78
CA ASP A 109 -2.71 -5.68 18.92
C ASP A 109 -2.82 -7.10 18.37
N VAL A 110 -1.99 -7.37 17.37
CA VAL A 110 -1.81 -8.67 16.71
C VAL A 110 -0.38 -9.19 16.86
N ALA A 111 0.37 -8.65 17.83
CA ALA A 111 1.70 -9.13 18.17
C ALA A 111 1.63 -10.58 18.66
N ASN A 112 2.60 -11.38 18.23
CA ASN A 112 2.83 -12.73 18.76
C ASN A 112 1.57 -13.62 18.78
N ILE A 113 0.70 -13.56 17.77
CA ILE A 113 -0.54 -14.39 17.71
C ILE A 113 -0.26 -15.86 18.03
N ASP A 114 0.86 -16.42 17.55
CA ASP A 114 1.24 -17.81 17.81
C ASP A 114 1.64 -18.10 19.26
N GLN A 115 2.15 -17.11 19.97
CA GLN A 115 2.79 -17.26 21.28
C GLN A 115 2.18 -16.32 22.34
N LYS A 116 0.95 -15.87 22.12
CA LYS A 116 0.26 -14.96 23.03
C LYS A 116 -0.12 -15.70 24.31
N ALA A 117 0.17 -15.10 25.46
CA ALA A 117 0.02 -15.73 26.77
C ALA A 117 -1.43 -15.82 27.28
N PHE A 118 -2.42 -15.54 26.43
CA PHE A 118 -3.85 -15.61 26.76
C PHE A 118 -4.67 -16.03 25.53
N SER A 119 -5.89 -16.52 25.77
CA SER A 119 -6.70 -17.20 24.75
C SER A 119 -7.18 -16.29 23.61
N GLU A 120 -7.46 -15.03 23.91
CA GLU A 120 -7.83 -14.02 22.92
C GLU A 120 -6.55 -13.48 22.26
N ARG A 121 -6.33 -13.81 20.97
CA ARG A 121 -5.05 -13.56 20.31
C ARG A 121 -4.99 -12.20 19.61
N ILE A 122 -6.14 -11.60 19.34
CA ILE A 122 -6.25 -10.27 18.73
C ILE A 122 -6.91 -9.36 19.76
N VAL A 123 -6.30 -8.21 20.05
CA VAL A 123 -6.55 -7.59 21.37
C VAL A 123 -6.78 -6.10 21.23
N SER A 124 -7.95 -5.62 21.63
CA SER A 124 -8.22 -4.18 21.70
C SER A 124 -7.52 -3.51 22.89
N SER A 125 -7.41 -4.22 24.04
CA SER A 125 -6.72 -3.75 25.24
C SER A 125 -6.23 -4.93 26.09
N PRO A 126 -4.91 -5.24 26.15
CA PRO A 126 -4.38 -6.41 26.88
C PRO A 126 -4.47 -6.24 28.39
N VAL A 127 -4.51 -4.99 28.85
CA VAL A 127 -4.75 -4.57 30.23
C VAL A 127 -5.97 -3.65 30.25
N SER A 128 -6.63 -3.47 31.40
CA SER A 128 -7.88 -2.69 31.55
C SER A 128 -7.92 -1.36 30.76
N PRO A 129 -9.10 -0.70 30.57
CA PRO A 129 -9.18 0.61 29.91
C PRO A 129 -8.28 1.73 30.47
N LEU A 130 -7.64 1.50 31.62
CA LEU A 130 -6.61 2.37 32.21
C LEU A 130 -5.20 2.17 31.62
N GLY A 131 -4.94 1.07 30.91
CA GLY A 131 -3.60 0.72 30.41
C GLY A 131 -3.38 0.99 28.93
N GLN A 132 -4.42 0.97 28.09
CA GLN A 132 -4.39 1.54 26.73
C GLN A 132 -5.79 1.91 26.25
N ARG A 133 -5.87 2.78 25.24
CA ARG A 133 -7.12 3.07 24.51
C ARG A 133 -6.81 3.42 23.07
N THR A 134 -7.00 2.45 22.19
CA THR A 134 -6.61 2.53 20.77
C THR A 134 -7.82 2.74 19.83
N ARG A 135 -8.83 3.48 20.29
CA ARG A 135 -10.08 3.74 19.56
C ARG A 135 -10.39 5.23 19.50
N ILE A 136 -10.89 5.67 18.35
CA ILE A 136 -11.46 7.00 18.11
C ILE A 136 -12.94 6.84 17.71
N HIS A 137 -13.81 7.65 18.30
CA HIS A 137 -15.23 7.61 17.98
C HIS A 137 -15.50 8.46 16.74
N THR A 138 -15.64 7.81 15.58
CA THR A 138 -16.15 8.45 14.37
C THR A 138 -17.57 7.98 14.08
N LYS A 139 -18.31 8.71 13.26
CA LYS A 139 -19.73 8.42 13.00
C LYS A 139 -19.96 7.23 12.07
N PHE A 140 -19.15 7.12 11.02
CA PHE A 140 -19.20 6.02 10.07
C PHE A 140 -17.87 5.88 9.30
N ALA A 141 -16.88 5.20 9.88
CA ALA A 141 -15.59 4.99 9.22
C ALA A 141 -15.71 4.02 8.04
N THR A 142 -15.32 4.44 6.83
CA THR A 142 -15.45 3.66 5.59
C THR A 142 -14.17 3.01 5.11
N SER A 143 -13.03 3.63 5.38
CA SER A 143 -11.70 3.16 4.97
C SER A 143 -10.62 3.95 5.69
N ILE A 144 -9.43 3.37 5.79
CA ILE A 144 -8.24 4.01 6.34
C ILE A 144 -7.11 4.04 5.33
N ALA A 145 -6.24 5.03 5.47
CA ALA A 145 -4.95 5.08 4.81
C ALA A 145 -3.86 5.31 5.86
N LEU A 146 -2.85 4.47 5.82
CA LEU A 146 -1.56 4.71 6.45
C LEU A 146 -0.58 5.12 5.34
N PRO A 147 0.32 6.08 5.59
CA PRO A 147 1.40 6.44 4.67
C PRO A 147 2.27 5.28 4.20
N SER A 148 2.43 4.28 5.08
CA SER A 148 3.14 3.04 4.80
C SER A 148 2.64 1.92 5.70
N THR A 149 2.77 0.69 5.21
CA THR A 149 2.62 -0.54 6.00
C THR A 149 3.83 -0.84 6.89
N LEU A 150 4.96 -0.14 6.71
CA LEU A 150 6.13 -0.22 7.57
C LEU A 150 5.89 0.57 8.88
N ALA A 151 6.34 0.01 10.00
CA ALA A 151 6.33 0.71 11.28
C ALA A 151 7.48 1.73 11.33
N LEU A 152 7.18 2.96 10.92
CA LEU A 152 8.12 4.07 10.90
C LEU A 152 7.82 5.00 12.08
N ASP A 153 8.79 5.17 12.98
CA ASP A 153 8.71 6.07 14.12
C ASP A 153 9.37 7.42 13.81
N PRO A 154 8.60 8.51 13.63
CA PRO A 154 9.15 9.84 13.39
C PRO A 154 9.91 10.42 14.60
N ALA A 155 9.65 9.92 15.80
CA ALA A 155 10.28 10.38 17.04
C ALA A 155 11.56 9.61 17.40
N ARG A 156 11.93 8.60 16.61
CA ARG A 156 13.10 7.76 16.93
C ARG A 156 14.37 8.60 17.05
N GLN A 157 15.23 8.21 17.99
CA GLN A 157 16.53 8.85 18.15
C GLN A 157 17.44 8.47 16.98
N HIS A 158 17.89 9.47 16.21
CA HIS A 158 18.87 9.26 15.15
C HIS A 158 20.30 9.39 15.70
N LEU A 159 21.16 8.46 15.28
CA LEU A 159 22.60 8.57 15.43
C LEU A 159 23.14 9.40 14.25
N PRO A 160 23.75 10.58 14.47
CA PRO A 160 24.27 11.42 13.39
C PRO A 160 25.26 10.68 12.47
N GLU A 161 25.96 9.68 13.01
CA GLU A 161 26.95 8.87 12.30
C GLU A 161 26.32 8.01 11.19
N ASN A 162 25.03 7.71 11.27
CA ASN A 162 24.35 6.90 10.24
C ASN A 162 24.02 7.73 9.00
N GLU A 163 24.02 9.06 9.11
CA GLU A 163 23.65 9.99 8.03
C GLU A 163 22.25 9.67 7.43
N GLU A 164 21.36 9.19 8.28
CA GLU A 164 19.97 8.87 7.95
C GLU A 164 19.14 10.16 7.82
N GLN A 165 18.15 10.13 6.93
CA GLN A 165 17.18 11.22 6.86
C GLN A 165 16.19 11.16 8.02
N PRO A 166 15.69 12.31 8.50
CA PRO A 166 14.56 12.33 9.41
C PRO A 166 13.34 11.70 8.74
N ILE A 167 12.63 10.87 9.50
CA ILE A 167 11.34 10.32 9.09
C ILE A 167 10.31 11.45 9.18
N ASP A 168 9.53 11.63 8.12
CA ASP A 168 8.51 12.68 8.05
C ASP A 168 7.41 12.46 9.10
N LEU A 169 6.91 13.55 9.72
CA LEU A 169 5.84 13.46 10.70
C LEU A 169 4.53 12.92 10.10
N PHE A 170 4.37 12.99 8.78
CA PHE A 170 3.28 12.36 8.04
C PHE A 170 3.06 10.89 8.46
N TYR A 171 4.12 10.13 8.70
CA TYR A 171 4.07 8.72 9.12
C TYR A 171 3.48 8.49 10.53
N ALA A 172 3.40 9.55 11.35
CA ALA A 172 2.76 9.51 12.66
C ALA A 172 1.24 9.35 12.58
N TYR A 173 0.62 9.66 11.43
CA TYR A 173 -0.83 9.79 11.34
C TYR A 173 -1.51 8.62 10.64
N VAL A 174 -2.75 8.36 11.05
CA VAL A 174 -3.73 7.58 10.29
C VAL A 174 -4.78 8.53 9.73
N PHE A 175 -5.15 8.30 8.48
CA PHE A 175 -6.16 9.07 7.77
C PHE A 175 -7.39 8.20 7.57
N ILE A 176 -8.51 8.60 8.13
CA ILE A 176 -9.76 7.83 8.13
C ILE A 176 -10.74 8.57 7.24
N SER A 177 -11.26 7.88 6.24
CA SER A 177 -12.46 8.33 5.52
C SER A 177 -13.69 7.98 6.36
N ASP A 178 -14.54 8.98 6.59
CA ASP A 178 -15.79 8.83 7.31
C ASP A 178 -16.96 9.36 6.47
N ARG A 179 -18.03 8.58 6.39
CA ARG A 179 -19.19 8.88 5.54
C ARG A 179 -19.88 10.18 5.92
N GLU A 180 -19.87 10.55 7.20
CA GLU A 180 -20.53 11.77 7.69
C GLU A 180 -19.52 12.88 7.99
N GLU A 181 -18.37 12.52 8.57
CA GLU A 181 -17.38 13.47 9.07
C GLU A 181 -16.31 13.84 8.04
N GLY A 182 -16.30 13.21 6.86
CA GLY A 182 -15.35 13.49 5.79
C GLY A 182 -13.99 12.86 6.05
N LEU A 183 -12.97 13.68 6.29
CA LEU A 183 -11.63 13.22 6.66
C LEU A 183 -11.45 13.34 8.17
N VAL A 184 -11.06 12.24 8.83
CA VAL A 184 -10.65 12.22 10.24
C VAL A 184 -9.17 11.86 10.31
N ILE A 185 -8.39 12.62 11.08
CA ILE A 185 -6.94 12.45 11.20
C ILE A 185 -6.60 12.23 12.66
N SER A 186 -5.89 11.13 12.97
CA SER A 186 -5.42 10.84 14.33
C SER A 186 -3.93 10.53 14.33
N ASN A 187 -3.22 11.04 15.34
CA ASN A 187 -1.85 10.62 15.61
C ASN A 187 -1.88 9.20 16.20
N VAL A 188 -1.05 8.31 15.66
CA VAL A 188 -0.87 6.91 16.03
C VAL A 188 0.61 6.56 16.21
N ALA A 189 1.49 7.55 16.37
CA ALA A 189 2.92 7.36 16.57
C ALA A 189 3.26 6.62 17.87
N THR A 190 2.42 6.75 18.91
CA THR A 190 2.58 6.00 20.16
C THR A 190 2.59 4.49 19.93
N LEU A 191 1.94 4.01 18.86
CA LEU A 191 1.91 2.58 18.54
C LEU A 191 3.21 2.07 17.90
N VAL A 192 4.18 2.94 17.62
CA VAL A 192 5.45 2.56 16.96
C VAL A 192 6.68 3.14 17.65
N ASP A 193 6.53 3.91 18.74
CA ASP A 193 7.62 4.57 19.47
C ASP A 193 8.35 3.66 20.48
N GLY A 194 7.87 2.42 20.65
CA GLY A 194 8.41 1.44 21.58
C GLY A 194 8.01 1.66 23.05
N ASN A 195 7.12 2.61 23.35
CA ASN A 195 6.62 2.89 24.69
C ASN A 195 5.18 2.37 24.87
N PRO A 196 4.96 1.21 25.50
CA PRO A 196 3.60 0.68 25.67
C PRO A 196 2.74 1.50 26.64
N ASP A 197 3.32 2.34 27.50
CA ASP A 197 2.61 3.06 28.56
C ASP A 197 1.83 4.29 28.05
N ASN A 198 1.99 4.67 26.78
CA ASN A 198 1.39 5.87 26.21
C ASN A 198 0.39 5.60 25.06
N ASN A 199 -0.04 4.33 24.88
CA ASN A 199 -0.96 3.87 23.82
C ASN A 199 -2.40 4.37 24.00
N PHE A 200 -2.58 5.69 24.02
CA PHE A 200 -3.85 6.38 24.21
C PHE A 200 -4.11 7.32 23.05
N LEU A 201 -4.99 6.90 22.14
CA LEU A 201 -5.54 7.78 21.13
C LEU A 201 -6.53 8.74 21.80
N LYS A 202 -6.38 10.03 21.49
CA LYS A 202 -7.08 11.12 22.18
C LYS A 202 -8.03 11.82 21.24
N GLU A 203 -9.32 11.70 21.55
CA GLU A 203 -10.41 12.34 20.81
C GLU A 203 -10.23 13.86 20.65
N GLY A 204 -9.67 14.54 21.66
CA GLY A 204 -9.41 15.99 21.61
C GLY A 204 -8.24 16.40 20.73
N GLU A 205 -7.39 15.46 20.32
CA GLU A 205 -6.26 15.69 19.40
C GLU A 205 -6.59 15.19 17.97
N THR A 206 -7.73 14.51 17.79
CA THR A 206 -8.21 14.03 16.49
C THR A 206 -8.86 15.16 15.70
N LEU A 207 -8.33 15.43 14.51
CA LEU A 207 -8.87 16.45 13.61
C LEU A 207 -9.99 15.88 12.74
N ARG A 208 -11.03 16.67 12.50
CA ARG A 208 -12.12 16.38 11.56
C ARG A 208 -12.19 17.47 10.51
N PHE A 209 -12.13 17.09 9.25
CA PHE A 209 -12.04 18.00 8.11
C PHE A 209 -13.10 17.66 7.07
N ASN A 210 -14.09 18.55 6.94
CA ASN A 210 -15.14 18.44 5.93
C ASN A 210 -15.68 19.84 5.54
N PRO A 211 -14.85 20.68 4.88
CA PRO A 211 -15.22 22.05 4.57
C PRO A 211 -16.47 22.08 3.69
N ASN A 212 -17.51 22.78 4.14
CA ASN A 212 -18.80 22.89 3.44
C ASN A 212 -19.45 21.54 3.08
N GLY A 213 -19.14 20.47 3.83
CA GLY A 213 -19.64 19.13 3.51
C GLY A 213 -19.01 18.51 2.26
N ALA A 214 -17.87 19.02 1.79
CA ALA A 214 -17.28 18.59 0.53
C ALA A 214 -16.90 17.10 0.49
N LEU A 215 -16.51 16.54 1.62
CA LEU A 215 -16.10 15.14 1.77
C LEU A 215 -17.25 14.26 2.30
N ALA A 216 -18.48 14.78 2.35
CA ALA A 216 -19.64 14.01 2.76
C ALA A 216 -19.85 12.80 1.83
N GLY A 217 -20.14 11.66 2.45
CA GLY A 217 -20.29 10.39 1.77
C GLY A 217 -18.97 9.71 1.42
N ALA A 218 -17.82 10.15 1.95
CA ALA A 218 -16.53 9.52 1.65
C ALA A 218 -16.61 7.98 1.77
N THR A 219 -16.01 7.30 0.79
CA THR A 219 -16.07 5.83 0.65
C THR A 219 -14.70 5.17 0.76
N PHE A 220 -13.64 5.86 0.34
CA PHE A 220 -12.28 5.33 0.33
C PHE A 220 -11.25 6.45 0.37
N VAL A 221 -10.10 6.20 0.98
CA VAL A 221 -8.96 7.11 1.03
C VAL A 221 -7.67 6.36 0.65
N ALA A 222 -6.83 6.99 -0.17
CA ALA A 222 -5.47 6.53 -0.46
C ALA A 222 -4.46 7.64 -0.18
N ALA A 223 -3.32 7.29 0.41
CA ALA A 223 -2.20 8.20 0.68
C ALA A 223 -1.11 8.05 -0.40
N THR A 224 -0.52 9.16 -0.82
CA THR A 224 0.56 9.23 -1.81
C THR A 224 1.36 10.51 -1.56
N GLY A 225 2.52 10.39 -0.92
CA GLY A 225 3.21 11.48 -0.25
C GLY A 225 2.24 12.26 0.66
N HIS A 226 2.42 13.58 0.77
CA HIS A 226 1.52 14.46 1.53
C HIS A 226 0.15 14.71 0.86
N ARG A 227 -0.34 13.82 0.01
CA ARG A 227 -1.64 13.93 -0.65
C ARG A 227 -2.52 12.75 -0.30
N LEU A 228 -3.76 13.05 0.06
CA LEU A 228 -4.83 12.07 0.19
C LEU A 228 -5.78 12.17 -1.00
N TYR A 229 -6.08 11.03 -1.59
CA TYR A 229 -7.04 10.89 -2.66
C TYR A 229 -8.30 10.23 -2.10
N MET A 230 -9.38 11.01 -1.99
CA MET A 230 -10.62 10.59 -1.36
C MET A 230 -11.74 10.46 -2.38
N THR A 231 -12.38 9.29 -2.40
CA THR A 231 -13.56 9.05 -3.23
C THR A 231 -14.83 9.38 -2.44
N THR A 232 -15.78 10.04 -3.10
CA THR A 232 -17.10 10.40 -2.57
C THR A 232 -18.15 10.18 -3.68
N PRO A 233 -19.46 10.15 -3.38
CA PRO A 233 -20.51 10.13 -4.39
C PRO A 233 -20.41 11.28 -5.42
N ARG A 234 -19.75 12.39 -5.06
CA ARG A 234 -19.56 13.56 -5.94
C ARG A 234 -18.35 13.42 -6.88
N GLY A 235 -17.46 12.48 -6.64
CA GLY A 235 -16.22 12.30 -7.41
C GLY A 235 -14.98 12.13 -6.54
N LEU A 236 -13.84 12.57 -7.05
CA LEU A 236 -12.53 12.49 -6.39
C LEU A 236 -12.13 13.84 -5.80
N PHE A 237 -11.64 13.84 -4.57
CA PHE A 237 -11.03 15.00 -3.90
C PHE A 237 -9.58 14.71 -3.59
N VAL A 238 -8.74 15.74 -3.75
CA VAL A 238 -7.32 15.70 -3.37
C VAL A 238 -7.12 16.64 -2.20
N VAL A 239 -6.69 16.08 -1.07
CA VAL A 239 -6.44 16.81 0.16
C VAL A 239 -4.93 16.85 0.41
N ASP A 240 -4.40 18.06 0.58
CA ASP A 240 -3.04 18.29 1.06
C ASP A 240 -3.03 18.12 2.58
N VAL A 241 -2.10 17.28 3.05
CA VAL A 241 -1.86 16.99 4.46
C VAL A 241 -0.37 17.15 4.82
N SER A 242 0.37 18.00 4.08
CA SER A 242 1.74 18.39 4.44
C SER A 242 1.82 18.98 5.85
N ASP A 243 0.75 19.66 6.27
CA ASP A 243 0.46 19.96 7.68
C ASP A 243 -0.83 19.24 8.08
N ALA A 244 -0.69 18.16 8.84
CA ALA A 244 -1.82 17.35 9.31
C ALA A 244 -2.78 18.12 10.25
N ALA A 245 -2.35 19.23 10.85
CA ALA A 245 -3.21 20.09 11.67
C ALA A 245 -4.04 21.08 10.83
N HIS A 246 -3.61 21.37 9.59
CA HIS A 246 -4.26 22.33 8.70
C HIS A 246 -4.45 21.76 7.27
N PRO A 247 -5.22 20.67 7.10
CA PRO A 247 -5.46 20.06 5.81
C PRO A 247 -6.22 21.00 4.87
N GLN A 248 -5.97 20.85 3.56
CA GLN A 248 -6.59 21.70 2.53
C GLN A 248 -7.04 20.87 1.33
N ILE A 249 -8.24 21.14 0.80
CA ILE A 249 -8.64 20.61 -0.51
C ILE A 249 -7.87 21.40 -1.57
N VAL A 250 -6.99 20.73 -2.30
CA VAL A 250 -6.12 21.35 -3.32
C VAL A 250 -6.48 20.95 -4.74
N GLY A 251 -7.36 19.97 -4.91
CA GLY A 251 -7.85 19.53 -6.21
C GLY A 251 -9.14 18.72 -6.11
N GLU A 252 -9.90 18.69 -7.20
CA GLU A 252 -11.11 17.88 -7.28
C GLU A 252 -11.41 17.46 -8.74
N LEU A 253 -12.12 16.34 -8.89
CA LEU A 253 -12.69 15.86 -10.14
C LEU A 253 -14.15 15.47 -9.89
N THR A 254 -15.03 16.46 -10.01
CA THR A 254 -16.46 16.42 -9.65
C THR A 254 -17.39 16.70 -10.83
N ASN A 255 -16.84 16.72 -12.05
CA ASN A 255 -17.55 17.08 -13.29
C ASN A 255 -18.45 15.98 -13.86
N GLY A 256 -18.82 14.98 -13.05
CA GLY A 256 -19.63 13.83 -13.47
C GLY A 256 -18.87 12.73 -14.23
N PHE A 257 -17.54 12.85 -14.39
CA PHE A 257 -16.73 11.79 -14.99
C PHE A 257 -16.77 10.49 -14.16
N LEU A 258 -16.71 10.60 -12.84
CA LEU A 258 -16.78 9.48 -11.89
C LEU A 258 -18.21 9.34 -11.35
N ARG A 259 -18.76 8.13 -11.38
CA ARG A 259 -20.12 7.81 -10.91
C ARG A 259 -20.06 6.86 -9.72
N ASN A 260 -20.28 7.38 -8.50
CA ASN A 260 -20.14 6.62 -7.26
C ASN A 260 -18.79 5.87 -7.16
N PRO A 261 -17.64 6.57 -7.27
CA PRO A 261 -16.33 5.95 -7.18
C PRO A 261 -16.16 5.23 -5.83
N ARG A 262 -15.59 4.02 -5.86
CA ARG A 262 -15.52 3.12 -4.69
C ARG A 262 -14.10 2.91 -4.16
N SER A 263 -13.11 2.96 -5.03
CA SER A 263 -11.71 2.67 -4.70
C SER A 263 -10.79 3.38 -5.67
N ILE A 264 -9.59 3.72 -5.22
CA ILE A 264 -8.51 4.24 -6.07
C ILE A 264 -7.20 3.52 -5.74
N ALA A 265 -6.45 3.14 -6.76
CA ALA A 265 -5.06 2.75 -6.66
C ALA A 265 -4.21 3.71 -7.51
N ILE A 266 -3.03 4.06 -7.04
CA ILE A 266 -2.15 5.01 -7.71
C ILE A 266 -0.83 4.32 -8.01
N GLN A 267 -0.37 4.43 -9.26
CA GLN A 267 0.97 4.00 -9.64
C GLN A 267 1.63 5.12 -10.44
N PHE A 268 2.72 5.64 -9.89
CA PHE A 268 3.45 6.79 -10.44
C PHE A 268 2.52 7.99 -10.68
N ARG A 269 2.12 8.22 -11.93
CA ARG A 269 1.28 9.35 -12.34
C ARG A 269 -0.17 8.99 -12.63
N TYR A 270 -0.59 7.73 -12.54
CA TYR A 270 -1.93 7.31 -12.93
C TYR A 270 -2.74 6.88 -11.72
N GLY A 271 -3.96 7.42 -11.62
CA GLY A 271 -4.99 6.97 -10.69
C GLY A 271 -5.97 6.02 -11.39
N PHE A 272 -6.10 4.82 -10.87
CA PHE A 272 -7.00 3.76 -11.33
C PHE A 272 -8.19 3.69 -10.38
N ILE A 273 -9.39 4.03 -10.87
CA ILE A 273 -10.57 4.23 -10.04
C ILE A 273 -11.68 3.29 -10.49
N THR A 274 -12.26 2.55 -9.56
CA THR A 274 -13.49 1.79 -9.82
C THR A 274 -14.72 2.59 -9.48
N ASP A 275 -15.73 2.53 -10.34
CA ASP A 275 -17.00 3.24 -10.18
C ASP A 275 -18.16 2.42 -10.78
N ASP A 276 -19.36 2.99 -10.90
CA ASP A 276 -20.54 2.30 -11.46
C ASP A 276 -20.36 1.82 -12.90
N ASP A 277 -19.49 2.45 -13.70
CA ASP A 277 -19.30 2.09 -15.11
C ASP A 277 -18.18 1.06 -15.31
N GLY A 278 -17.31 0.87 -14.32
CA GLY A 278 -16.21 -0.10 -14.35
C GLY A 278 -14.90 0.47 -13.81
N LEU A 279 -13.80 0.28 -14.54
CA LEU A 279 -12.48 0.84 -14.25
C LEU A 279 -12.23 2.08 -15.12
N LYS A 280 -11.97 3.22 -14.48
CA LYS A 280 -11.62 4.50 -15.11
C LYS A 280 -10.21 4.92 -14.70
N ILE A 281 -9.55 5.67 -15.59
CA ILE A 281 -8.20 6.18 -15.35
C ILE A 281 -8.22 7.71 -15.34
N VAL A 282 -7.44 8.26 -14.42
CA VAL A 282 -7.19 9.68 -14.25
C VAL A 282 -5.68 9.91 -14.29
N ASP A 283 -5.24 10.91 -15.05
CA ASP A 283 -3.87 11.38 -15.03
C ASP A 283 -3.67 12.31 -13.82
N LEU A 284 -2.69 11.95 -12.99
CA LEU A 284 -2.29 12.60 -11.75
C LEU A 284 -0.86 13.17 -11.84
N THR A 285 -0.32 13.40 -13.05
CA THR A 285 0.96 14.11 -13.21
C THR A 285 0.99 15.44 -12.48
N GLU A 286 -0.13 16.13 -12.44
CA GLU A 286 -0.33 17.27 -11.56
C GLU A 286 -1.29 16.86 -10.44
N PRO A 287 -0.79 16.46 -9.25
CA PRO A 287 -1.62 15.92 -8.17
C PRO A 287 -2.80 16.83 -7.79
N THR A 288 -2.62 18.15 -7.86
CA THR A 288 -3.65 19.14 -7.54
C THR A 288 -4.66 19.37 -8.66
N ARG A 289 -4.46 18.77 -9.84
CA ARG A 289 -5.34 18.89 -11.00
C ARG A 289 -5.53 17.53 -11.68
N PRO A 290 -6.36 16.65 -11.11
CA PRO A 290 -6.65 15.35 -11.72
C PRO A 290 -7.32 15.52 -13.09
N ILE A 291 -6.79 14.87 -14.13
CA ILE A 291 -7.30 14.98 -15.50
C ILE A 291 -7.94 13.65 -15.92
N PRO A 292 -9.26 13.61 -16.23
CA PRO A 292 -9.92 12.38 -16.64
C PRO A 292 -9.41 11.90 -18.02
N LEU A 293 -9.23 10.58 -18.18
CA LEU A 293 -8.95 9.96 -19.47
C LEU A 293 -10.20 9.22 -20.00
N PRO A 294 -11.14 9.91 -20.67
CA PRO A 294 -12.45 9.33 -20.97
C PRO A 294 -12.42 8.15 -21.94
N ARG A 295 -11.41 8.09 -22.81
CA ARG A 295 -11.23 6.95 -23.74
C ARG A 295 -10.68 5.70 -23.06
N SER A 296 -10.24 5.81 -21.81
CA SER A 296 -9.63 4.75 -21.01
C SER A 296 -10.62 4.04 -20.09
N THR A 297 -11.92 4.07 -20.39
CA THR A 297 -12.91 3.39 -19.54
C THR A 297 -13.01 1.92 -19.95
N LEU A 298 -12.67 1.00 -19.03
CA LEU A 298 -12.95 -0.42 -19.19
C LEU A 298 -14.25 -0.74 -18.43
N ARG A 299 -15.27 -1.18 -19.17
CA ARG A 299 -16.57 -1.51 -18.57
C ARG A 299 -16.51 -2.80 -17.77
N LEU A 300 -17.01 -2.75 -16.54
CA LEU A 300 -17.17 -3.88 -15.62
C LEU A 300 -18.49 -3.69 -14.87
N ASN A 301 -19.28 -4.75 -14.71
CA ASN A 301 -20.63 -4.64 -14.17
C ASN A 301 -20.68 -4.40 -12.65
N HIS A 302 -19.67 -4.87 -11.92
CA HIS A 302 -19.68 -4.92 -10.46
C HIS A 302 -18.32 -4.54 -9.86
N ALA A 303 -17.65 -3.53 -10.43
CA ALA A 303 -16.32 -3.12 -10.02
C ALA A 303 -16.28 -2.66 -8.54
N GLY A 304 -15.68 -3.49 -7.68
CA GLY A 304 -15.41 -3.27 -6.27
C GLY A 304 -14.02 -2.70 -6.03
N ARG A 305 -13.35 -3.11 -4.95
CA ARG A 305 -11.97 -2.64 -4.67
C ARG A 305 -10.97 -3.26 -5.65
N LEU A 306 -9.92 -2.50 -5.94
CA LEU A 306 -8.86 -2.89 -6.87
C LEU A 306 -7.47 -2.86 -6.24
N TYR A 307 -6.55 -3.56 -6.89
CA TYR A 307 -5.11 -3.51 -6.61
C TYR A 307 -4.34 -3.41 -7.93
N VAL A 308 -3.28 -2.58 -7.98
CA VAL A 308 -2.42 -2.47 -9.16
C VAL A 308 -1.06 -3.08 -8.81
N ALA A 309 -0.63 -4.05 -9.61
CA ALA A 309 0.67 -4.69 -9.49
C ALA A 309 1.38 -4.62 -10.84
N ARG A 310 2.43 -3.77 -10.93
CA ARG A 310 3.19 -3.50 -12.16
C ARG A 310 2.29 -3.14 -13.35
N THR A 311 2.10 -4.05 -14.31
CA THR A 311 1.32 -3.81 -15.54
C THR A 311 -0.10 -4.35 -15.49
N TYR A 312 -0.53 -4.92 -14.36
CA TYR A 312 -1.89 -5.45 -14.19
C TYR A 312 -2.64 -4.74 -13.07
N ALA A 313 -3.93 -4.52 -13.30
CA ALA A 313 -4.89 -4.17 -12.26
C ALA A 313 -5.81 -5.37 -12.00
N TYR A 314 -6.00 -5.71 -10.74
CA TYR A 314 -6.86 -6.77 -10.26
C TYR A 314 -8.08 -6.11 -9.63
N VAL A 315 -9.26 -6.35 -10.20
CA VAL A 315 -10.52 -5.74 -9.75
C VAL A 315 -11.45 -6.83 -9.26
N ALA A 316 -11.87 -6.74 -8.00
CA ALA A 316 -12.97 -7.56 -7.51
C ALA A 316 -14.26 -7.16 -8.25
N ASN A 317 -14.84 -8.06 -9.03
CA ASN A 317 -15.98 -7.80 -9.92
C ASN A 317 -17.25 -8.59 -9.50
N GLY A 318 -17.45 -8.74 -8.18
CA GLY A 318 -18.66 -9.32 -7.60
C GLY A 318 -18.96 -10.73 -8.14
N PRO A 319 -20.18 -10.96 -8.69
CA PRO A 319 -20.61 -12.25 -9.24
C PRO A 319 -19.75 -12.81 -10.38
N GLU A 320 -19.00 -11.97 -11.09
CA GLU A 320 -18.17 -12.41 -12.21
C GLU A 320 -16.76 -12.84 -11.79
N GLY A 321 -16.43 -12.73 -10.50
CA GLY A 321 -15.14 -13.12 -9.95
C GLY A 321 -14.11 -11.99 -9.99
N LEU A 322 -12.88 -12.29 -10.37
CA LEU A 322 -11.76 -11.35 -10.42
C LEU A 322 -11.49 -10.94 -11.87
N ALA A 323 -11.62 -9.65 -12.18
CA ALA A 323 -11.19 -9.10 -13.45
C ALA A 323 -9.70 -8.78 -13.40
N ILE A 324 -8.92 -9.39 -14.30
CA ILE A 324 -7.49 -9.15 -14.45
C ILE A 324 -7.33 -8.29 -15.70
N VAL A 325 -6.91 -7.05 -15.49
CA VAL A 325 -6.88 -6.00 -16.50
C VAL A 325 -5.43 -5.66 -16.79
N ASP A 326 -5.05 -5.75 -18.05
CA ASP A 326 -3.78 -5.20 -18.51
C ASP A 326 -3.91 -3.68 -18.60
N VAL A 327 -3.07 -3.02 -17.80
CA VAL A 327 -2.96 -1.57 -17.67
C VAL A 327 -1.58 -1.08 -18.06
N GLU A 328 -0.80 -1.88 -18.82
CA GLU A 328 0.51 -1.47 -19.33
C GLU A 328 0.38 -0.15 -20.10
N ASN A 329 -0.64 -0.02 -20.95
CA ASN A 329 -1.04 1.26 -21.54
C ASN A 329 -2.35 1.76 -20.87
N PRO A 330 -2.28 2.71 -19.92
CA PRO A 330 -3.44 3.22 -19.19
C PRO A 330 -4.36 4.12 -20.05
N GLU A 331 -3.93 4.54 -21.24
CA GLU A 331 -4.83 5.19 -22.21
C GLU A 331 -5.74 4.18 -22.93
N ARG A 332 -5.36 2.89 -22.90
CA ARG A 332 -6.05 1.79 -23.59
C ARG A 332 -6.05 0.50 -22.74
N PRO A 333 -6.63 0.54 -21.52
CA PRO A 333 -6.70 -0.66 -20.68
C PRO A 333 -7.53 -1.74 -21.38
N ARG A 334 -7.16 -3.00 -21.16
CA ARG A 334 -7.87 -4.14 -21.74
C ARG A 334 -8.09 -5.23 -20.69
N LEU A 335 -9.30 -5.78 -20.67
CA LEU A 335 -9.55 -7.01 -19.91
C LEU A 335 -8.70 -8.13 -20.52
N ASP A 336 -7.71 -8.62 -19.78
CA ASP A 336 -6.90 -9.76 -20.21
C ASP A 336 -7.66 -11.07 -19.95
N GLN A 337 -8.24 -11.22 -18.76
CA GLN A 337 -9.04 -12.38 -18.40
C GLN A 337 -10.00 -12.10 -17.25
N MET A 338 -11.12 -12.82 -17.24
CA MET A 338 -12.05 -12.90 -16.10
C MET A 338 -11.86 -14.24 -15.41
N PHE A 339 -11.58 -14.24 -14.11
CA PHE A 339 -11.32 -15.45 -13.34
C PHE A 339 -12.35 -15.63 -12.22
N ASN A 340 -13.19 -16.67 -12.34
CA ASN A 340 -14.18 -17.02 -11.32
C ASN A 340 -14.00 -18.43 -10.73
N ALA A 341 -12.92 -19.13 -11.08
CA ALA A 341 -12.63 -20.52 -10.68
C ALA A 341 -13.83 -21.47 -10.87
N GLY A 342 -14.50 -21.43 -12.02
CA GLY A 342 -15.67 -22.28 -12.29
C GLY A 342 -16.92 -21.88 -11.49
N GLY A 343 -17.01 -20.61 -11.09
CA GLY A 343 -18.12 -20.05 -10.31
C GLY A 343 -17.91 -20.06 -8.80
N ALA A 344 -16.74 -20.52 -8.32
CA ALA A 344 -16.41 -20.47 -6.90
C ALA A 344 -16.19 -19.03 -6.39
N LEU A 345 -15.61 -18.14 -7.21
CA LEU A 345 -15.55 -16.70 -6.91
C LEU A 345 -16.76 -16.03 -7.53
N ASN A 346 -17.76 -15.70 -6.72
CA ASN A 346 -19.05 -15.16 -7.16
C ASN A 346 -19.61 -14.09 -6.22
N ASP A 347 -18.77 -13.53 -5.36
CA ASP A 347 -19.09 -12.43 -4.45
C ASP A 347 -17.83 -11.61 -4.12
N THR A 348 -16.94 -11.38 -5.10
CA THR A 348 -15.67 -10.71 -4.83
C THR A 348 -15.88 -9.24 -4.47
N ARG A 349 -15.32 -8.81 -3.34
CA ARG A 349 -15.45 -7.45 -2.79
C ARG A 349 -14.13 -6.68 -2.80
N ALA A 350 -13.01 -7.37 -2.53
CA ALA A 350 -11.67 -6.79 -2.49
C ALA A 350 -10.59 -7.81 -2.84
N VAL A 351 -9.42 -7.31 -3.23
CA VAL A 351 -8.24 -8.12 -3.56
C VAL A 351 -6.96 -7.42 -3.10
N GLN A 352 -5.99 -8.19 -2.60
CA GLN A 352 -4.64 -7.75 -2.32
C GLN A 352 -3.65 -8.71 -2.98
N ILE A 353 -2.56 -8.17 -3.54
CA ILE A 353 -1.51 -8.96 -4.23
C ILE A 353 -0.23 -8.93 -3.41
N GLY A 354 0.52 -10.02 -3.48
CA GLY A 354 1.82 -10.14 -2.85
C GLY A 354 2.53 -11.41 -3.27
N SER A 355 3.79 -11.53 -2.86
CA SER A 355 4.69 -12.62 -3.25
C SER A 355 5.16 -13.40 -2.04
N VAL A 356 5.26 -14.71 -2.21
CA VAL A 356 5.95 -15.61 -1.29
C VAL A 356 6.96 -16.42 -2.10
N SER A 357 8.23 -16.31 -1.72
CA SER A 357 9.37 -16.87 -2.46
C SER A 357 9.35 -16.47 -3.95
N ALA A 358 9.13 -17.42 -4.86
CA ALA A 358 9.16 -17.22 -6.32
C ALA A 358 7.75 -17.22 -6.95
N SER A 359 6.69 -17.04 -6.16
CA SER A 359 5.30 -17.05 -6.63
C SER A 359 4.53 -15.83 -6.15
N GLU A 360 3.56 -15.41 -6.96
CA GLU A 360 2.66 -14.30 -6.67
C GLU A 360 1.25 -14.83 -6.40
N PHE A 361 0.58 -14.23 -5.42
CA PHE A 361 -0.73 -14.66 -4.92
C PHE A 361 -1.66 -13.45 -4.83
N ALA A 362 -2.95 -13.71 -5.09
CA ALA A 362 -4.04 -12.82 -4.74
C ALA A 362 -4.80 -13.39 -3.53
N LEU A 363 -4.95 -12.56 -2.50
CA LEU A 363 -5.88 -12.78 -1.42
C LEU A 363 -7.17 -12.03 -1.74
N VAL A 364 -8.27 -12.75 -1.94
CA VAL A 364 -9.54 -12.17 -2.40
C VAL A 364 -10.60 -12.32 -1.29
N ALA A 365 -11.16 -11.19 -0.87
CA ALA A 365 -12.38 -11.14 -0.08
C ALA A 365 -13.56 -11.50 -1.00
N ASP A 366 -14.17 -12.66 -0.79
CA ASP A 366 -15.25 -13.20 -1.62
C ASP A 366 -16.57 -13.25 -0.86
N GLY A 367 -16.88 -12.20 -0.11
CA GLY A 367 -18.16 -11.97 0.54
C GLY A 367 -18.61 -13.17 1.36
N ARG A 368 -19.79 -13.72 1.03
CA ARG A 368 -20.37 -14.91 1.68
C ARG A 368 -19.54 -16.19 1.57
N ASN A 369 -18.53 -16.23 0.70
CA ASN A 369 -17.67 -17.39 0.50
C ASN A 369 -16.37 -17.34 1.32
N GLY A 370 -16.12 -16.22 2.02
CA GLY A 370 -14.93 -16.04 2.84
C GLY A 370 -13.69 -15.55 2.09
N LEU A 371 -12.52 -16.02 2.51
CA LEU A 371 -11.24 -15.70 1.88
C LEU A 371 -10.89 -16.75 0.81
N ARG A 372 -10.47 -16.28 -0.36
CA ARG A 372 -9.91 -17.10 -1.44
C ARG A 372 -8.44 -16.80 -1.63
N VAL A 373 -7.63 -17.85 -1.71
CA VAL A 373 -6.20 -17.75 -2.05
C VAL A 373 -6.01 -18.21 -3.49
N VAL A 374 -5.61 -17.29 -4.35
CA VAL A 374 -5.40 -17.54 -5.78
C VAL A 374 -3.92 -17.42 -6.10
N GLN A 375 -3.31 -18.50 -6.59
CA GLN A 375 -1.96 -18.45 -7.13
C GLN A 375 -2.01 -17.82 -8.52
N LEU A 376 -1.30 -16.71 -8.72
CA LEU A 376 -1.31 -15.94 -9.96
C LEU A 376 -0.15 -16.30 -10.87
N ILE A 377 1.06 -16.30 -10.32
CA ILE A 377 2.30 -16.57 -11.04
C ILE A 377 3.10 -17.56 -10.23
N SER A 378 3.57 -18.63 -10.86
CA SER A 378 4.45 -19.61 -10.24
C SER A 378 5.35 -20.28 -11.27
N PRO A 379 6.55 -20.77 -10.89
CA PRO A 379 7.51 -21.33 -11.84
C PRO A 379 7.00 -22.53 -12.64
N ASP A 380 6.03 -23.28 -12.12
CA ASP A 380 5.45 -24.46 -12.76
C ASP A 380 4.36 -24.15 -13.79
N THR A 381 3.72 -23.00 -13.66
CA THR A 381 2.47 -22.65 -14.36
C THR A 381 2.60 -21.45 -15.28
N VAL A 382 3.65 -20.63 -15.11
CA VAL A 382 3.89 -19.42 -15.90
C VAL A 382 5.29 -19.45 -16.51
N PRO A 383 5.43 -19.68 -17.84
CA PRO A 383 6.70 -19.54 -18.52
C PRO A 383 7.28 -18.14 -18.32
N GLY A 384 8.55 -18.06 -17.91
CA GLY A 384 9.17 -16.77 -17.61
C GLY A 384 8.63 -16.10 -16.34
N ALA A 385 8.17 -16.86 -15.34
CA ALA A 385 7.71 -16.35 -14.04
C ALA A 385 8.71 -15.40 -13.34
N GLN A 386 9.99 -15.43 -13.73
CA GLN A 386 11.05 -14.53 -13.23
C GLN A 386 11.13 -13.19 -13.99
N GLY A 387 10.31 -12.99 -15.02
CA GLY A 387 10.26 -11.76 -15.81
C GLY A 387 9.64 -10.61 -15.02
N PHE A 388 9.71 -9.40 -15.60
CA PHE A 388 9.18 -8.20 -14.93
C PHE A 388 7.68 -8.26 -14.70
N SER A 389 6.86 -8.63 -15.69
CA SER A 389 5.40 -8.69 -15.50
C SER A 389 4.82 -9.79 -16.40
N PRO A 390 5.12 -11.08 -16.10
CA PRO A 390 4.62 -12.18 -16.89
C PRO A 390 3.09 -12.24 -16.78
N ARG A 391 2.43 -12.77 -17.81
CA ARG A 391 0.96 -12.89 -17.82
C ARG A 391 0.49 -13.83 -16.71
N PRO A 392 -0.39 -13.40 -15.78
CA PRO A 392 -0.88 -14.25 -14.71
C PRO A 392 -1.67 -15.47 -15.22
N ASN A 393 -1.49 -16.62 -14.57
CA ASN A 393 -2.25 -17.85 -14.79
C ASN A 393 -2.97 -18.25 -13.47
N PRO A 394 -4.10 -17.60 -13.15
CA PRO A 394 -4.75 -17.72 -11.85
C PRO A 394 -5.30 -19.12 -11.60
N LYS A 395 -5.01 -19.64 -10.41
CA LYS A 395 -5.54 -20.91 -9.90
C LYS A 395 -6.00 -20.74 -8.46
N LEU A 396 -7.25 -21.11 -8.18
CA LEU A 396 -7.74 -21.18 -6.80
C LEU A 396 -7.07 -22.36 -6.11
N ILE A 397 -6.35 -22.09 -5.02
CA ILE A 397 -5.56 -23.11 -4.31
C ILE A 397 -6.01 -23.34 -2.87
N ALA A 398 -6.67 -22.36 -2.24
CA ALA A 398 -7.22 -22.52 -0.90
C ALA A 398 -8.43 -21.63 -0.64
N THR A 399 -9.27 -22.03 0.31
CA THR A 399 -10.45 -21.28 0.75
C THR A 399 -10.58 -21.34 2.26
N TYR A 400 -10.82 -20.20 2.89
CA TYR A 400 -11.28 -20.14 4.28
C TYR A 400 -12.75 -19.71 4.29
N PRO A 401 -13.69 -20.57 4.74
CA PRO A 401 -15.09 -20.21 4.87
C PRO A 401 -15.30 -19.35 6.13
N ALA A 402 -15.51 -18.06 5.90
CA ALA A 402 -15.86 -17.07 6.92
C ALA A 402 -17.26 -17.31 7.52
N LYS A 403 -17.52 -16.75 8.71
CA LYS A 403 -18.85 -16.80 9.34
C LYS A 403 -19.80 -15.75 8.75
N GLY A 404 -19.27 -14.55 8.48
CA GLY A 404 -19.92 -13.41 7.88
C GLY A 404 -19.49 -13.14 6.44
N GLU A 405 -19.89 -11.96 5.93
CA GLU A 405 -19.47 -11.51 4.60
C GLU A 405 -18.06 -10.93 4.67
N THR A 406 -17.07 -11.62 4.08
CA THR A 406 -15.72 -11.07 3.96
C THR A 406 -15.69 -9.93 2.94
N ILE A 407 -15.43 -8.72 3.40
CA ILE A 407 -15.49 -7.51 2.57
C ILE A 407 -14.12 -6.90 2.26
N CYS A 408 -13.11 -7.15 3.09
CA CYS A 408 -11.77 -6.61 2.93
C CYS A 408 -10.70 -7.59 3.39
N VAL A 409 -9.49 -7.41 2.84
CA VAL A 409 -8.27 -8.13 3.23
C VAL A 409 -7.19 -7.07 3.45
N SER A 410 -6.41 -7.23 4.52
CA SER A 410 -5.29 -6.33 4.82
C SER A 410 -4.25 -6.34 3.73
N ARG A 411 -3.65 -5.18 3.48
CA ARG A 411 -2.42 -5.05 2.69
C ARG A 411 -1.28 -5.86 3.31
N GLY A 412 -0.42 -6.37 2.43
CA GLY A 412 0.85 -6.95 2.81
C GLY A 412 1.89 -5.86 3.06
N LEU A 413 2.99 -6.23 3.70
CA LEU A 413 4.14 -5.38 3.93
C LEU A 413 4.77 -4.95 2.60
N GLU A 414 4.88 -3.64 2.39
CA GLU A 414 5.43 -3.04 1.17
C GLU A 414 6.95 -3.19 1.13
N ARG A 415 7.43 -4.27 0.51
CA ARG A 415 8.87 -4.60 0.47
C ARG A 415 9.66 -3.94 -0.64
N ASP A 416 8.99 -3.47 -1.71
CA ASP A 416 9.63 -2.75 -2.82
C ASP A 416 9.49 -1.24 -2.73
N ARG A 417 8.95 -0.72 -1.62
CA ARG A 417 8.80 0.71 -1.37
C ARG A 417 9.87 1.19 -0.40
N VAL A 418 10.75 2.06 -0.89
CA VAL A 418 11.89 2.62 -0.12
C VAL A 418 11.85 4.15 0.00
N VAL A 419 10.97 4.78 -0.78
CA VAL A 419 10.72 6.22 -0.77
C VAL A 419 9.25 6.49 -1.09
N ASP A 420 8.69 7.55 -0.52
CA ASP A 420 7.38 8.06 -0.91
C ASP A 420 7.45 9.08 -2.05
N GLU A 421 6.29 9.50 -2.53
CA GLU A 421 6.15 10.43 -3.64
C GLU A 421 6.58 11.87 -3.30
N THR A 422 6.90 12.16 -2.05
CA THR A 422 7.54 13.42 -1.59
C THR A 422 9.05 13.31 -1.44
N GLY A 423 9.65 12.15 -1.73
CA GLY A 423 11.08 11.90 -1.53
C GLY A 423 11.47 11.52 -0.10
N GLY A 424 10.48 11.28 0.76
CA GLY A 424 10.66 10.84 2.14
C GLY A 424 11.10 9.38 2.20
N GLN A 425 12.18 9.12 2.92
CA GLN A 425 12.75 7.79 3.09
C GLN A 425 11.88 6.90 3.98
N THR A 426 11.54 5.69 3.50
CA THR A 426 10.72 4.71 4.26
C THR A 426 11.51 3.53 4.80
N VAL A 427 12.79 3.39 4.44
CA VAL A 427 13.66 2.29 4.92
C VAL A 427 15.08 2.79 5.13
N VAL A 428 15.83 2.18 6.04
CA VAL A 428 17.26 2.45 6.21
C VAL A 428 18.08 1.61 5.22
N PHE A 429 19.02 2.23 4.53
CA PHE A 429 19.91 1.55 3.58
C PHE A 429 21.17 1.03 4.29
N GLY A 430 21.65 -0.15 3.89
CA GLY A 430 22.80 -0.83 4.52
C GLY A 430 24.17 -0.19 4.29
N ARG A 431 24.23 1.07 3.82
CA ARG A 431 25.45 1.84 3.62
C ARG A 431 25.27 3.22 4.23
N ARG A 432 26.21 3.64 5.06
CA ARG A 432 26.24 4.98 5.66
C ARG A 432 26.14 6.06 4.57
N GLY A 433 25.25 7.03 4.77
CA GLY A 433 24.98 8.11 3.83
C GLY A 433 24.17 7.71 2.59
N ALA A 434 23.80 6.43 2.42
CA ALA A 434 22.92 6.02 1.35
C ALA A 434 21.47 6.41 1.67
N ARG A 435 20.80 7.02 0.70
CA ARG A 435 19.43 7.50 0.79
C ARG A 435 18.73 7.33 -0.56
N PRO A 436 17.39 7.28 -0.60
CA PRO A 436 16.69 7.47 -1.86
C PRO A 436 16.91 8.89 -2.41
N PHE A 437 16.56 9.09 -3.68
CA PHE A 437 16.54 10.41 -4.30
C PHE A 437 15.48 11.29 -3.62
N HIS A 438 15.81 12.58 -3.46
CA HIS A 438 14.84 13.61 -3.06
C HIS A 438 13.87 13.88 -4.20
N LEU A 439 12.72 14.47 -3.91
CA LEU A 439 11.73 14.77 -4.95
C LEU A 439 12.30 15.63 -6.06
N ASP A 440 13.10 16.65 -5.75
CA ASP A 440 13.70 17.55 -6.75
C ASP A 440 14.76 16.85 -7.62
N GLU A 441 15.38 15.78 -7.12
CA GLU A 441 16.28 14.91 -7.89
C GLU A 441 15.46 13.95 -8.76
N MET A 442 14.41 13.34 -8.19
CA MET A 442 13.49 12.45 -8.90
C MET A 442 12.80 13.15 -10.06
N ASP A 443 12.26 14.35 -9.84
CA ASP A 443 11.56 15.16 -10.84
C ASP A 443 12.44 15.39 -12.08
N ARG A 444 13.75 15.57 -11.92
CA ARG A 444 14.69 15.77 -13.05
C ARG A 444 14.83 14.54 -13.94
N PHE A 445 14.48 13.34 -13.48
CA PHE A 445 14.49 12.14 -14.33
C PHE A 445 13.32 12.12 -15.31
N TYR A 446 12.21 12.78 -15.02
CA TYR A 446 10.98 12.64 -15.81
C TYR A 446 10.28 13.96 -16.17
N ARG A 447 10.73 15.11 -15.67
CA ARG A 447 10.26 16.45 -16.05
C ARG A 447 11.40 17.28 -16.63
N ARG A 448 11.12 18.04 -17.68
CA ARG A 448 12.07 19.01 -18.26
C ARG A 448 12.35 20.14 -17.25
N SER A 449 13.41 20.91 -17.43
CA SER A 449 13.56 22.21 -16.74
C SER A 449 13.45 23.31 -17.78
N THR A 450 12.36 24.08 -17.78
CA THR A 450 12.30 25.29 -18.61
C THR A 450 12.89 26.44 -17.81
N SER A 451 14.13 26.82 -18.11
CA SER A 451 14.68 28.11 -17.69
C SER A 451 14.21 29.17 -18.68
N ASP A 452 13.19 29.94 -18.33
CA ASP A 452 12.92 31.21 -19.02
C ASP A 452 13.92 32.25 -18.47
N GLU A 453 14.88 32.68 -19.30
CA GLU A 453 15.75 33.80 -18.97
C GLU A 453 14.89 35.05 -18.73
N GLY A 454 14.77 35.47 -17.46
CA GLY A 454 14.31 36.80 -17.09
C GLY A 454 13.04 36.91 -16.26
N LYS A 455 12.36 35.81 -15.90
CA LYS A 455 11.27 35.84 -14.90
C LYS A 455 11.35 34.63 -13.98
N ASN A 456 11.45 34.87 -12.67
CA ASN A 456 11.32 33.85 -11.61
C ASN A 456 9.87 33.31 -11.57
N VAL A 457 9.47 32.60 -12.61
CA VAL A 457 8.24 31.82 -12.67
C VAL A 457 8.63 30.48 -13.28
N VAL A 458 8.79 29.47 -12.41
CA VAL A 458 8.93 28.09 -12.85
C VAL A 458 7.57 27.68 -13.42
N SER A 459 7.36 27.82 -14.73
CA SER A 459 6.23 27.16 -15.39
C SER A 459 6.52 25.67 -15.39
N LYS A 460 5.66 24.91 -14.69
CA LYS A 460 5.69 23.44 -14.61
C LYS A 460 5.93 22.84 -15.99
N SER A 461 6.97 22.05 -16.07
CA SER A 461 7.58 21.56 -17.28
C SER A 461 6.92 20.30 -17.82
N ASP A 462 6.89 20.19 -19.15
CA ASP A 462 6.49 18.98 -19.86
C ASP A 462 7.32 17.77 -19.41
N LEU A 463 6.71 16.59 -19.46
CA LEU A 463 7.39 15.33 -19.18
C LEU A 463 8.47 15.03 -20.23
N TYR A 464 9.53 14.32 -19.83
CA TYR A 464 10.44 13.68 -20.78
C TYR A 464 9.76 12.48 -21.46
N PHE A 465 9.80 12.43 -22.79
CA PHE A 465 9.47 11.24 -23.57
C PHE A 465 10.76 10.62 -24.08
N VAL A 466 10.79 9.28 -24.23
CA VAL A 466 11.98 8.56 -24.72
C VAL A 466 12.39 9.07 -26.09
N GLU A 467 11.41 9.36 -26.96
CA GLU A 467 11.68 9.96 -28.25
C GLU A 467 12.28 11.37 -28.20
N ASP A 468 12.28 12.06 -27.05
CA ASP A 468 12.90 13.37 -26.91
C ASP A 468 14.41 13.32 -26.81
N VAL A 469 15.01 12.14 -26.62
CA VAL A 469 16.45 11.99 -26.41
C VAL A 469 17.03 10.93 -27.36
N THR A 470 18.07 11.29 -28.09
CA THR A 470 18.84 10.39 -28.95
C THR A 470 20.26 10.24 -28.42
N MET A 471 20.74 9.00 -28.33
CA MET A 471 22.13 8.69 -28.00
C MET A 471 22.90 8.36 -29.29
N SER A 472 23.88 9.17 -29.64
CA SER A 472 24.75 8.95 -30.81
C SER A 472 26.20 9.20 -30.41
N GLY A 473 27.09 8.24 -30.68
CA GLY A 473 28.52 8.36 -30.36
C GLY A 473 28.83 8.56 -28.87
N GLY A 474 27.96 8.10 -27.96
CA GLY A 474 28.09 8.30 -26.50
C GLY A 474 27.61 9.66 -26.00
N VAL A 475 27.06 10.51 -26.87
CA VAL A 475 26.49 11.81 -26.51
C VAL A 475 24.97 11.71 -26.51
N LEU A 476 24.35 12.07 -25.39
CA LEU A 476 22.89 12.23 -25.28
C LEU A 476 22.51 13.60 -25.82
N THR A 477 21.55 13.64 -26.74
CA THR A 477 21.06 14.86 -27.39
C THR A 477 19.55 14.89 -27.35
N THR A 478 18.94 16.05 -27.14
CA THR A 478 17.49 16.20 -27.27
C THR A 478 17.08 16.22 -28.75
N LYS A 479 15.79 16.01 -29.06
CA LYS A 479 15.22 16.23 -30.41
C LYS A 479 15.50 17.61 -30.99
N ASN A 480 15.68 18.61 -30.12
CA ASN A 480 15.99 19.99 -30.50
C ASN A 480 17.50 20.23 -30.68
N GLY A 481 18.34 19.18 -30.53
CA GLY A 481 19.79 19.23 -30.70
C GLY A 481 20.56 19.65 -29.46
N GLU A 482 19.92 19.78 -28.30
CA GLU A 482 20.60 20.15 -27.05
C GLU A 482 21.40 18.96 -26.50
N VAL A 483 22.70 19.15 -26.28
CA VAL A 483 23.55 18.10 -25.69
C VAL A 483 23.28 18.01 -24.20
N LEU A 484 22.74 16.88 -23.76
CA LEU A 484 22.56 16.57 -22.35
C LEU A 484 23.92 16.15 -21.77
N THR A 485 24.54 17.08 -21.06
CA THR A 485 25.79 16.79 -20.33
C THR A 485 25.40 16.30 -18.93
N PRO A 486 25.77 15.08 -18.53
CA PRO A 486 25.55 14.63 -17.16
C PRO A 486 26.17 15.64 -16.20
N LEU A 487 25.45 16.04 -15.15
CA LEU A 487 26.06 16.84 -14.09
C LEU A 487 27.28 16.08 -13.54
N PRO A 488 28.40 16.77 -13.27
CA PRO A 488 29.54 16.12 -12.64
C PRO A 488 29.06 15.44 -11.36
N THR A 489 29.37 14.16 -11.21
CA THR A 489 29.09 13.42 -9.98
C THR A 489 29.59 14.26 -8.81
N PRO A 490 28.76 14.63 -7.83
CA PRO A 490 29.23 15.40 -6.70
C PRO A 490 30.36 14.63 -6.03
N THR A 491 31.57 15.20 -6.07
CA THR A 491 32.70 14.67 -5.32
C THR A 491 32.31 14.79 -3.85
N PRO A 492 32.28 13.68 -3.08
CA PRO A 492 32.08 13.78 -1.64
C PRO A 492 33.09 14.81 -1.12
N ALA A 493 32.63 15.81 -0.38
CA ALA A 493 33.56 16.67 0.34
C ALA A 493 34.43 15.73 1.18
N PRO A 494 35.77 15.81 1.10
CA PRO A 494 36.62 15.03 1.98
C PRO A 494 36.31 15.48 3.40
N GLN A 495 35.44 14.75 4.10
CA GLN A 495 35.41 14.83 5.53
C GLN A 495 36.78 14.34 5.99
N PRO A 496 37.51 15.10 6.83
CA PRO A 496 38.70 14.57 7.44
C PRO A 496 38.26 13.29 8.16
N MET A 497 38.79 12.14 7.73
CA MET A 497 38.79 10.97 8.60
C MET A 497 39.48 11.44 9.87
N MET A 498 38.72 11.65 10.94
CA MET A 498 39.31 11.66 12.25
C MET A 498 40.05 10.34 12.37
N SER A 499 41.37 10.41 12.49
CA SER A 499 42.18 9.28 12.91
C SER A 499 41.47 8.65 14.11
N PRO A 500 41.26 7.33 14.15
CA PRO A 500 40.65 6.70 15.30
C PRO A 500 41.55 6.99 16.49
N THR A 501 41.16 7.94 17.32
CA THR A 501 41.57 7.94 18.71
C THR A 501 40.65 6.90 19.31
N GLU A 502 41.13 5.66 19.38
CA GLU A 502 40.53 4.69 20.29
C GLU A 502 40.39 5.39 21.65
N PRO A 503 39.18 5.49 22.23
CA PRO A 503 39.13 5.65 23.66
C PRO A 503 39.76 4.38 24.24
N GLU A 504 40.86 4.51 24.97
CA GLU A 504 41.32 3.47 25.91
C GLU A 504 40.19 3.28 26.93
N VAL A 505 39.25 2.39 26.60
CA VAL A 505 38.32 1.85 27.57
C VAL A 505 39.08 0.75 28.28
N GLU A 506 39.73 1.10 29.40
CA GLU A 506 40.20 0.09 30.34
C GLU A 506 39.01 -0.82 30.69
N PRO A 507 39.12 -2.15 30.53
CA PRO A 507 38.03 -3.05 30.83
C PRO A 507 37.68 -2.95 32.31
N SER A 508 36.50 -2.42 32.61
CA SER A 508 35.97 -2.40 33.97
C SER A 508 35.81 -3.83 34.47
N VAL A 509 36.46 -4.14 35.59
CA VAL A 509 36.42 -5.46 36.24
C VAL A 509 34.97 -5.83 36.56
N ILE A 510 34.51 -6.96 36.01
CA ILE A 510 33.21 -7.56 36.31
C ILE A 510 33.19 -7.89 37.82
N PRO A 511 32.23 -7.39 38.63
CA PRO A 511 32.15 -7.75 40.03
C PRO A 511 31.80 -9.23 40.16
N THR A 512 32.64 -9.99 40.85
CA THR A 512 32.31 -11.37 41.24
C THR A 512 31.17 -11.34 42.25
N PRO A 513 30.14 -12.20 42.10
CA PRO A 513 29.03 -12.25 43.04
C PRO A 513 29.54 -12.70 44.42
N LYS A 514 29.08 -12.01 45.47
CA LYS A 514 29.18 -12.44 46.87
C LYS A 514 27.97 -13.24 47.27
#